data_AF-A0A1H6ZL86-F1
#
_entry.id   AF-A0A1H6ZL86-F1
#
_cell.length_a   1.000
_cell.length_b   1.000
_cell.length_c   1.000
_cell.angle_alpha   90.00
_cell.angle_beta   90.00
_cell.angle_gamma   90.00
#
_symmetry.space_group_name_H-M   'P 1'
#
loop_
_entity.id
_entity.type
_entity.pdbx_description
1 polymer ?
#
loop_
_entity_poly.entity_id
_entity_poly.type
_entity_poly.pdbx_seq_one_letter_code
_entity_poly.pdbx_strand_id
1 'polypeptide(L)'
;MKEIYQEIVEGYSTAYFYYYPESSAPSHGGEPVYSLDIPDRFEVDYEHFNQLKESLYNQQKLLWMQFAHREKEPWTNLTFSLKSGGNLKIDYGYEDLSDLDPIEKQDRWEAKHVFGE
;
A
#
# COMPACT_ATOMS: atom_id res chain seq x y z
N MET A 1 6.62 8.87 7.81
CA MET A 1 5.58 7.83 8.02
C MET A 1 5.30 7.20 6.67
N LYS A 2 5.12 5.88 6.60
CA LYS A 2 4.82 5.15 5.36
C LYS A 2 3.55 4.34 5.55
N GLU A 3 2.61 4.49 4.64
CA GLU A 3 1.35 3.75 4.60
C GLU A 3 1.34 2.92 3.32
N ILE A 4 1.27 1.60 3.43
CA ILE A 4 1.30 0.66 2.31
C ILE A 4 -0.08 0.04 2.21
N TYR A 5 -0.71 0.19 1.06
CA TYR A 5 -1.94 -0.52 0.72
C TYR A 5 -1.62 -1.77 -0.09
N GLN A 6 -2.40 -2.80 0.16
CA GLN A 6 -2.43 -4.00 -0.64
C GLN A 6 -3.87 -4.49 -0.78
N GLU A 7 -4.23 -4.91 -1.99
CA GLU A 7 -5.48 -5.61 -2.27
C GLU A 7 -5.16 -6.90 -3.03
N ILE A 8 -5.76 -8.01 -2.61
CA ILE A 8 -5.74 -9.27 -3.34
C ILE A 8 -7.17 -9.78 -3.43
N VAL A 9 -7.69 -9.80 -4.64
CA VAL A 9 -8.99 -10.38 -5.02
C VAL A 9 -8.73 -11.44 -6.09
N GLU A 10 -9.60 -12.43 -6.26
CA GLU A 10 -9.42 -13.45 -7.28
C GLU A 10 -9.22 -12.83 -8.67
N GLY A 11 -8.05 -13.05 -9.28
CA GLY A 11 -7.68 -12.52 -10.60
C GLY A 11 -7.20 -11.06 -10.62
N TYR A 12 -7.24 -10.33 -9.50
CA TYR A 12 -6.81 -8.93 -9.41
C TYR A 12 -6.00 -8.69 -8.14
N SER A 13 -4.87 -8.01 -8.26
CA SER A 13 -4.07 -7.66 -7.10
C SER A 13 -3.27 -6.40 -7.34
N THR A 14 -3.28 -5.49 -6.37
CA THR A 14 -2.54 -4.22 -6.44
C THR A 14 -1.78 -3.99 -5.15
N ALA A 15 -0.67 -3.27 -5.28
CA ALA A 15 0.22 -2.90 -4.19
C ALA A 15 0.82 -1.53 -4.49
N TYR A 16 0.59 -0.58 -3.60
CA TYR A 16 1.18 0.75 -3.68
C TYR A 16 1.33 1.32 -2.27
N PHE A 17 2.09 2.40 -2.15
CA PHE A 17 2.26 3.06 -0.87
C PHE A 17 2.40 4.56 -1.01
N TYR A 18 2.15 5.22 0.11
CA TYR A 18 2.44 6.63 0.33
C TYR A 18 3.47 6.76 1.43
N TYR A 19 4.35 7.75 1.30
CA TYR A 19 5.24 8.09 2.39
C TYR A 19 5.47 9.59 2.47
N TYR A 20 5.72 10.05 3.69
CA TYR A 20 6.18 11.41 3.95
C TYR A 20 7.71 11.39 4.06
N PRO A 21 8.44 12.03 3.12
CA PRO A 21 9.85 12.35 3.31
C PRO A 21 10.06 13.11 4.62
N GLU A 22 11.21 12.92 5.28
CA GLU A 22 11.49 13.59 6.55
C GLU A 22 11.43 15.12 6.43
N SER A 23 11.90 15.65 5.30
CA SER A 23 11.87 17.08 4.97
C SER A 23 10.46 17.64 4.75
N SER A 24 9.46 16.79 4.55
CA SER A 24 8.08 17.16 4.22
C SER A 24 7.08 16.37 5.06
N ALA A 25 7.42 16.14 6.33
CA ALA A 25 6.49 15.54 7.28
C ALA A 25 5.17 16.34 7.35
N PRO A 26 4.03 15.72 7.70
CA PRO A 26 2.74 16.41 7.80
C PRO A 26 2.78 17.63 8.73
N SER A 27 3.60 17.56 9.80
CA SER A 27 3.87 18.66 10.74
C SER A 27 4.50 19.89 10.10
N HIS A 28 5.00 19.79 8.87
CA HIS A 28 5.61 20.85 8.09
C HIS A 28 4.80 21.23 6.85
N GLY A 29 3.55 20.76 6.74
CA GLY A 29 2.65 21.05 5.60
C GLY A 29 3.08 20.38 4.29
N GLY A 30 3.87 19.31 4.37
CA GLY A 30 4.33 18.57 3.21
C GLY A 30 3.31 17.55 2.70
N GLU A 31 3.31 17.33 1.39
CA GLU A 31 2.46 16.33 0.75
C GLU A 31 3.13 14.94 0.77
N PRO A 32 2.33 13.86 0.86
CA PRO A 32 2.86 12.52 0.73
C PRO A 32 3.31 12.24 -0.71
N VAL A 33 4.33 11.41 -0.85
CA VAL A 33 4.80 10.91 -2.14
C VAL A 33 4.10 9.60 -2.45
N TYR A 34 3.41 9.55 -3.59
CA TYR A 34 2.88 8.30 -4.14
C TYR A 34 4.01 7.44 -4.70
N SER A 35 4.01 6.14 -4.37
CA SER A 35 5.10 5.24 -4.74
C SER A 35 5.37 5.16 -6.24
N LEU A 36 4.34 5.25 -7.10
CA LEU A 36 4.51 5.15 -8.55
C LEU A 36 5.09 6.43 -9.17
N ASP A 37 5.10 7.55 -8.43
CA ASP A 37 5.73 8.80 -8.87
C ASP A 37 7.25 8.80 -8.59
N ILE A 38 7.78 7.82 -7.84
CA ILE A 38 9.20 7.80 -7.42
C ILE A 38 10.17 7.86 -8.61
N PRO A 39 10.01 7.06 -9.68
CA PRO A 39 10.90 7.12 -10.84
C PRO A 39 11.00 8.53 -11.45
N ASP A 40 9.85 9.18 -11.63
CA ASP A 40 9.77 10.53 -12.20
C ASP A 40 10.33 11.60 -11.25
N ARG A 41 9.97 11.54 -9.96
CA ARG A 41 10.34 12.58 -8.98
C ARG A 41 11.82 12.56 -8.59
N PHE A 42 12.46 11.40 -8.64
CA PHE A 42 13.82 11.20 -8.13
C PHE A 42 14.79 10.67 -9.18
N GLU A 43 14.38 10.65 -10.45
CA GLU A 43 15.20 10.14 -11.57
C GLU A 43 15.72 8.72 -11.31
N VAL A 44 14.89 7.89 -10.68
CA VAL A 44 15.24 6.48 -10.38
C VAL A 44 15.02 5.64 -11.63
N ASP A 45 15.95 4.71 -11.88
CA ASP A 45 15.83 3.76 -12.97
C ASP A 45 14.51 2.96 -12.89
N TYR A 46 13.71 3.05 -13.95
CA TYR A 46 12.39 2.42 -14.01
C TYR A 46 12.47 0.89 -13.96
N GLU A 47 13.49 0.29 -14.55
CA GLU A 47 13.65 -1.16 -14.55
C GLU A 47 13.92 -1.66 -13.13
N HIS A 48 14.85 -1.01 -12.43
CA HIS A 48 15.16 -1.29 -11.04
C HIS A 48 13.94 -1.07 -10.12
N PHE A 49 13.22 0.05 -10.30
CA PHE A 49 12.01 0.31 -9.54
C PHE A 49 10.94 -0.78 -9.77
N ASN A 50 10.73 -1.19 -11.02
CA ASN A 50 9.77 -2.24 -11.35
C ASN A 50 10.14 -3.59 -10.74
N GLN A 51 11.43 -3.95 -10.71
CA GLN A 51 11.91 -5.16 -10.02
C GLN A 51 11.58 -5.13 -8.51
N LEU A 52 11.77 -3.97 -7.85
CA LEU A 52 11.43 -3.81 -6.43
C LEU A 52 9.92 -3.86 -6.19
N LYS A 53 9.13 -3.26 -7.07
CA LYS A 53 7.66 -3.30 -7.04
C LYS A 53 7.14 -4.73 -7.18
N GLU A 54 7.67 -5.49 -8.13
CA GLU A 54 7.35 -6.91 -8.31
C GLU A 54 7.78 -7.75 -7.09
N SER A 55 8.95 -7.46 -6.51
CA SER A 55 9.40 -8.13 -5.29
C SER A 55 8.43 -7.88 -4.12
N LEU A 56 8.00 -6.63 -3.91
CA LEU A 56 7.00 -6.28 -2.90
C LEU A 56 5.70 -7.06 -3.13
N TYR A 57 5.20 -7.05 -4.36
CA TYR A 57 4.01 -7.80 -4.76
C TYR A 57 4.13 -9.30 -4.45
N ASN A 58 5.26 -9.91 -4.78
CA ASN A 58 5.49 -11.33 -4.54
C ASN A 58 5.50 -11.67 -3.04
N GLN A 59 6.14 -10.84 -2.20
CA GLN A 59 6.13 -11.04 -0.74
C GLN A 59 4.71 -10.95 -0.16
N GLN A 60 3.95 -9.99 -0.67
CA GLN A 60 2.57 -9.72 -0.30
C GLN A 60 1.62 -10.85 -0.69
N LYS A 61 1.79 -11.43 -1.89
CA LYS A 61 1.06 -12.62 -2.34
C LYS A 61 1.41 -13.85 -1.51
N LEU A 62 2.69 -14.05 -1.21
CA LEU A 62 3.14 -15.14 -0.33
C LEU A 62 2.49 -15.04 1.05
N LEU A 63 2.40 -13.84 1.63
CA LEU A 63 1.70 -13.61 2.90
C LEU A 63 0.24 -14.03 2.80
N TRP A 64 -0.50 -13.56 1.78
CA TRP A 64 -1.90 -13.92 1.59
C TRP A 64 -2.11 -15.43 1.44
N MET A 65 -1.26 -16.11 0.65
CA MET A 65 -1.33 -17.56 0.48
C MET A 65 -1.14 -18.32 1.80
N GLN A 66 -0.28 -17.83 2.70
CA GLN A 66 -0.07 -18.44 4.02
C GLN A 66 -1.33 -18.32 4.90
N PHE A 67 -2.06 -17.21 4.81
CA PHE A 67 -3.35 -17.04 5.49
C PHE A 67 -4.43 -17.93 4.87
N ALA A 68 -4.59 -17.89 3.54
CA ALA A 68 -5.57 -18.68 2.82
C ALA A 68 -5.40 -20.20 3.03
N HIS A 69 -4.18 -20.68 3.27
CA HIS A 69 -3.93 -22.09 3.57
C HIS A 69 -4.34 -22.51 4.99
N ARG A 70 -4.41 -21.57 5.94
CA ARG A 70 -4.63 -21.85 7.37
C ARG A 70 -6.02 -21.44 7.86
N GLU A 71 -6.58 -20.40 7.28
CA GLU A 71 -7.84 -19.76 7.67
C GLU A 71 -8.98 -20.16 6.72
N LYS A 72 -10.23 -20.09 7.20
CA LYS A 72 -11.40 -20.33 6.33
C LYS A 72 -11.65 -19.20 5.33
N GLU A 73 -11.31 -17.96 5.69
CA GLU A 73 -11.53 -16.77 4.88
C GLU A 73 -10.29 -15.85 4.97
N PRO A 74 -9.49 -15.71 3.90
CA PRO A 74 -8.40 -14.75 3.87
C PRO A 74 -8.93 -13.32 3.75
N TRP A 75 -8.13 -12.35 4.18
CA TRP A 75 -8.43 -10.92 4.01
C TRP A 75 -8.46 -10.53 2.53
N THR A 76 -9.26 -9.51 2.20
CA THR A 76 -9.43 -8.96 0.83
C THR A 76 -8.45 -7.83 0.55
N ASN A 77 -8.12 -7.07 1.59
CA ASN A 77 -7.10 -6.04 1.56
C ASN A 77 -6.32 -5.99 2.89
N LEU A 78 -5.14 -5.39 2.89
CA LEU A 78 -4.46 -5.05 4.12
C LEU A 78 -3.66 -3.75 3.98
N THR A 79 -3.52 -3.06 5.11
CA THR A 79 -2.72 -1.84 5.22
C THR A 79 -1.58 -2.05 6.20
N PHE A 80 -0.36 -1.76 5.78
CA PHE A 80 0.80 -1.66 6.67
C PHE A 80 1.13 -0.19 6.95
N SER A 81 1.12 0.18 8.23
CA SER A 81 1.56 1.50 8.69
C SER A 81 2.92 1.38 9.36
N LEU A 82 3.95 2.03 8.81
CA LEU A 82 5.30 2.05 9.36
C LEU A 82 5.69 3.47 9.78
N LYS A 83 5.93 3.66 11.08
CA LYS A 83 6.46 4.91 11.62
C LYS A 83 8.00 4.92 11.56
N SER A 84 8.60 6.12 11.55
CA SER A 84 10.05 6.30 11.45
C SER A 84 10.85 5.59 12.56
N GLY A 85 10.24 5.38 13.74
CA GLY A 85 10.82 4.59 14.83
C GLY A 85 10.73 3.06 14.66
N GLY A 86 10.33 2.55 13.49
CA GLY A 86 10.20 1.11 13.23
C GLY A 86 8.90 0.48 13.75
N ASN A 87 8.00 1.27 14.34
CA ASN A 87 6.70 0.78 14.79
C ASN A 87 5.83 0.42 13.57
N LEU A 88 5.55 -0.88 13.44
CA LEU A 88 4.69 -1.44 12.39
C LEU A 88 3.31 -1.76 12.95
N LYS A 89 2.27 -1.34 12.23
CA LYS A 89 0.89 -1.75 12.45
C LYS A 89 0.37 -2.41 11.17
N ILE A 90 -0.48 -3.43 11.33
CA ILE A 90 -1.15 -4.11 10.23
C ILE A 90 -2.65 -4.05 10.49
N ASP A 91 -3.41 -3.53 9.53
CA ASP A 91 -4.87 -3.53 9.53
C ASP A 91 -5.35 -4.45 8.40
N TYR A 92 -6.12 -5.48 8.75
CA TYR A 92 -6.69 -6.45 7.80
C TYR A 92 -8.13 -6.05 7.44
N GLY A 93 -8.41 -5.92 6.14
CA GLY A 93 -9.73 -5.68 5.60
C GLY A 93 -10.38 -6.95 5.09
N TYR A 94 -11.68 -7.07 5.33
CA TYR A 94 -12.52 -8.21 4.88
C TYR A 94 -13.75 -7.72 4.12
N GLU A 95 -13.78 -6.44 3.74
CA GLU A 95 -14.89 -5.90 2.95
C GLU A 95 -14.86 -6.44 1.52
N ASP A 96 -16.06 -6.59 0.94
CA ASP A 96 -16.23 -6.86 -0.48
C ASP A 96 -15.99 -5.57 -1.27
N LEU A 97 -14.97 -5.59 -2.12
CA LEU A 97 -14.55 -4.47 -2.96
C LEU A 97 -14.90 -4.71 -4.44
N SER A 98 -15.65 -5.75 -4.77
CA SER A 98 -15.91 -6.16 -6.16
C SER A 98 -16.72 -5.13 -6.96
N ASP A 99 -17.58 -4.35 -6.29
CA ASP A 99 -18.44 -3.33 -6.91
C ASP A 99 -17.76 -1.97 -7.13
N LEU A 100 -16.56 -1.76 -6.55
CA LEU A 100 -15.84 -0.50 -6.67
C LEU A 100 -14.82 -0.58 -7.81
N ASP A 101 -14.68 0.51 -8.57
CA ASP A 101 -13.58 0.60 -9.54
C ASP A 101 -12.24 0.90 -8.82
N PRO A 102 -11.09 0.60 -9.46
CA PRO A 102 -9.78 0.77 -8.82
C PRO A 102 -9.48 2.19 -8.34
N ILE A 103 -9.98 3.23 -9.03
CA ILE A 103 -9.77 4.63 -8.65
C ILE A 103 -10.58 4.93 -7.40
N GLU A 104 -11.85 4.53 -7.36
CA GLU A 104 -12.70 4.75 -6.18
C GLU A 104 -12.16 4.04 -4.93
N LYS A 105 -11.62 2.82 -5.08
CA LYS A 105 -10.94 2.12 -3.97
C LYS A 105 -9.76 2.90 -3.44
N GLN A 106 -8.93 3.41 -4.35
CA GLN A 106 -7.75 4.18 -4.02
C GLN A 106 -8.12 5.49 -3.31
N ASP A 107 -9.08 6.25 -3.84
CA ASP A 107 -9.56 7.50 -3.23
C ASP A 107 -10.09 7.27 -1.80
N ARG A 108 -10.90 6.24 -1.60
CA ARG A 108 -11.43 5.88 -0.27
C ARG A 108 -10.33 5.49 0.70
N TRP A 109 -9.35 4.71 0.23
CA TRP A 109 -8.23 4.31 1.06
C TRP A 109 -7.35 5.51 1.43
N GLU A 110 -7.05 6.40 0.48
CA GLU A 110 -6.27 7.62 0.69
C GLU A 110 -6.93 8.56 1.69
N ALA A 111 -8.24 8.79 1.58
CA ALA A 111 -8.99 9.61 2.53
C ALA A 111 -8.87 9.07 3.96
N LYS A 112 -8.88 7.74 4.13
CA LYS A 112 -8.81 7.08 5.44
C LYS A 112 -7.40 7.03 6.02
N HIS A 113 -6.38 6.83 5.19
CA HIS A 113 -5.03 6.47 5.64
C HIS A 113 -3.95 7.52 5.35
N VAL A 114 -4.15 8.36 4.33
CA VAL A 114 -3.11 9.26 3.81
C VAL A 114 -3.39 10.72 4.14
N PHE A 115 -4.61 11.18 3.87
CA PHE A 115 -5.00 12.59 3.97
C PHE A 115 -5.86 12.90 5.20
N GLY A 116 -6.03 11.94 6.11
CA GLY A 116 -7.05 11.92 7.15
C GLY A 116 -7.48 13.28 7.71
N GLU A 117 -8.81 13.47 7.79
CA GLU A 117 -9.45 14.41 8.70
C GLU A 117 -9.26 13.99 10.17
#